data_AF-S1PFZ8-F1
#
_entry.id   AF-S1PFZ8-F1
#
_cell.length_a   1.000
_cell.length_b   1.000
_cell.length_c   1.000
_cell.angle_alpha   90.00
_cell.angle_beta   90.00
_cell.angle_gamma   90.00
#
_symmetry.space_group_name_H-M   'P 1'
#
loop_
_entity.id
_entity.type
_entity.pdbx_description
1 polymer ?
#
loop_
_entity_poly.entity_id
_entity_poly.type
_entity_poly.pdbx_seq_one_letter_code
_entity_poly.pdbx_strand_id
1 'polypeptide(L)' 'MPNWCSNRMYFSGEPAQIAEIKRLASGAVTPFYRRATNEGIQLFLAGSAGLLQTTEDVRFEPCPGLTAAGRGV' A
#
# COMPACT_ATOMS: atom_id res chain seq x y z
N MET A 1 -5.32 4.31 29.67
CA MET A 1 -4.66 4.58 28.37
C MET A 1 -3.15 4.51 28.59
N PRO A 2 -2.37 3.92 27.65
CA PRO A 2 -0.92 3.96 27.76
C PRO A 2 -0.43 5.42 27.83
N ASN A 3 0.73 5.65 28.43
CA ASN A 3 1.42 6.93 28.51
C ASN A 3 1.82 7.44 27.11
N TRP A 4 0.93 8.17 26.43
CA TRP A 4 1.22 8.75 25.12
C TRP A 4 2.11 9.99 25.23
N CYS A 5 3.03 10.14 24.29
CA CYS A 5 3.93 11.30 24.23
C CYS A 5 3.20 12.56 23.72
N SER A 6 3.49 13.71 24.33
CA SER A 6 3.03 15.02 23.85
C SER A 6 4.07 15.65 22.93
N ASN A 7 3.99 15.33 21.63
CA ASN A 7 4.94 15.85 20.64
C ASN A 7 4.58 17.29 20.25
N ARG A 8 5.59 18.16 20.12
CA ARG A 8 5.45 19.53 19.61
C ARG A 8 6.44 19.76 18.48
N MET A 9 5.93 20.15 17.31
CA MET A 9 6.74 20.42 16.12
C MET A 9 6.52 21.86 15.65
N TYR A 10 7.59 22.47 15.12
CA TYR A 10 7.56 23.81 14.51
C TYR A 10 8.14 23.71 13.11
N PHE A 11 7.46 24.33 12.14
CA PHE A 11 7.87 24.34 10.75
C PHE A 11 8.01 25.78 10.25
N SER A 12 9.07 26.05 9.50
CA SER A 12 9.35 27.32 8.83
C SER A 12 9.74 27.05 7.39
N GLY A 13 9.24 27.84 6.44
CA GLY A 13 9.51 27.67 5.01
C GLY A 13 8.56 28.50 4.17
N GLU A 14 8.62 28.32 2.85
CA GLU A 14 7.76 29.03 1.92
C GLU A 14 6.27 28.79 2.21
N PRO A 15 5.39 29.81 2.07
CA PRO A 15 3.96 29.66 2.38
C PRO A 15 3.30 28.47 1.68
N ALA A 16 3.70 28.18 0.44
CA ALA A 16 3.21 27.04 -0.33
C ALA A 16 3.59 25.69 0.32
N GLN A 17 4.80 25.56 0.84
CA GLN A 17 5.26 24.34 1.52
C GLN A 17 4.56 24.16 2.87
N ILE A 18 4.34 25.25 3.61
CA ILE A 18 3.57 25.21 4.87
C ILE A 18 2.11 24.83 4.59
N ALA A 19 1.52 25.29 3.49
CA ALA A 19 0.17 24.88 3.08
C ALA A 19 0.09 23.37 2.81
N GLU A 20 1.08 22.79 2.13
CA GLU A 20 1.14 21.34 1.89
C GLU A 20 1.32 20.53 3.18
N ILE A 21 2.13 20.99 4.14
CA ILE A 21 2.24 20.35 5.48
C ILE A 21 0.89 20.38 6.21
N LYS A 22 0.16 21.50 6.16
CA LYS A 22 -1.16 21.62 6.77
C LYS A 22 -2.19 20.69 6.09
N ARG A 23 -2.12 20.53 4.77
CA ARG A 23 -2.96 19.55 4.04
C ARG A 23 -2.65 18.12 4.49
N LEU A 24 -1.38 17.76 4.62
CA LEU A 24 -0.98 16.45 5.14
C LEU A 24 -1.49 16.23 6.56
N ALA A 25 -1.29 17.19 7.47
CA ALA A 25 -1.68 17.09 8.87
C ALA A 25 -3.21 16.99 9.07
N SER A 26 -3.99 17.62 8.19
CA SER A 26 -5.46 17.55 8.20
C SER A 26 -6.01 16.34 7.44
N GLY A 27 -5.16 15.53 6.81
CA GLY A 27 -5.59 14.41 5.96
C GLY A 27 -6.17 14.83 4.61
N ALA A 28 -6.03 16.09 4.20
CA ALA A 28 -6.49 16.62 2.91
C ALA A 28 -5.53 16.27 1.74
N VAL A 29 -5.02 15.03 1.75
CA VAL A 29 -4.14 14.45 0.74
C VAL A 29 -4.69 13.08 0.34
N THR A 30 -4.56 12.71 -0.94
CA THR A 30 -4.96 11.38 -1.41
C THR A 30 -3.88 10.36 -1.05
N PRO A 31 -4.16 9.35 -0.21
CA PRO A 31 -3.17 8.35 0.18
C PRO A 31 -3.07 7.27 -0.90
N PHE A 32 -2.33 7.53 -1.98
CA PHE A 32 -2.21 6.60 -3.12
C PHE A 32 -1.74 5.20 -2.72
N TYR A 33 -0.94 5.07 -1.66
CA TYR A 33 -0.52 3.77 -1.15
C TYR A 33 -1.71 2.87 -0.76
N ARG A 34 -2.80 3.42 -0.22
CA ARG A 34 -3.98 2.63 0.18
C ARG A 34 -4.65 1.99 -1.03
N ARG A 35 -4.73 2.75 -2.13
CA ARG A 35 -5.25 2.24 -3.40
C ARG A 35 -4.38 1.09 -3.91
N ALA A 36 -3.06 1.31 -3.98
CA ALA A 36 -2.12 0.28 -4.41
C ALA A 36 -2.18 -0.98 -3.52
N THR A 37 -2.31 -0.83 -2.20
CA THR A 37 -2.49 -1.97 -1.29
C THR A 37 -3.80 -2.71 -1.57
N ASN A 38 -4.92 -2.01 -1.75
CA ASN A 38 -6.20 -2.64 -2.02
C ASN A 38 -6.22 -3.37 -3.37
N GLU A 39 -5.68 -2.75 -4.42
CA GLU A 39 -5.53 -3.39 -5.73
C GLU A 39 -4.57 -4.58 -5.66
N GLY A 40 -3.47 -4.47 -4.90
CA GLY A 40 -2.55 -5.57 -4.63
C GLY A 40 -3.21 -6.75 -3.92
N ILE A 41 -4.09 -6.50 -2.94
CA ILE A 41 -4.89 -7.54 -2.28
C ILE A 41 -5.82 -8.24 -3.29
N GLN A 42 -6.48 -7.48 -4.15
CA GLN A 42 -7.35 -8.06 -5.18
C GLN A 42 -6.57 -8.94 -6.16
N LEU A 43 -5.40 -8.48 -6.62
CA LEU A 43 -4.52 -9.25 -7.48
C LEU A 43 -4.03 -10.53 -6.79
N PHE A 44 -3.66 -10.44 -5.52
CA PHE A 44 -3.23 -11.59 -4.72
C PHE A 44 -4.34 -12.65 -4.59
N LEU A 45 -5.57 -12.21 -4.31
CA LEU A 45 -6.73 -13.10 -4.21
C LEU A 45 -7.07 -13.73 -5.56
N ALA A 46 -7.03 -12.96 -6.65
CA ALA A 46 -7.26 -13.47 -7.99
C ALA A 46 -6.20 -14.50 -8.41
N GLY A 47 -4.93 -14.27 -8.06
CA GLY A 47 -3.85 -15.24 -8.27
C GLY A 47 -4.05 -16.52 -7.47
N SER A 48 -4.34 -16.39 -6.18
CA SER A 48 -4.59 -17.54 -5.29
C SER A 48 -5.81 -18.36 -5.70
N ALA A 49 -6.80 -17.73 -6.34
CA ALA A 49 -7.98 -18.39 -6.90
C ALA A 49 -7.73 -19.01 -8.30
N GLY A 50 -6.55 -18.80 -8.90
CA GLY A 50 -6.23 -19.24 -10.25
C GLY A 50 -6.99 -18.50 -11.35
N LEU A 51 -7.50 -17.29 -11.07
CA LEU A 51 -8.09 -16.40 -12.09
C LEU A 51 -7.03 -15.60 -12.83
N LEU A 52 -5.89 -15.37 -12.17
CA LEU A 52 -4.68 -14.81 -12.77
C LEU A 52 -3.54 -15.81 -12.57
N GLN A 53 -2.73 -15.99 -13.59
CA GLN A 53 -1.56 -16.87 -13.57
C GLN A 53 -0.33 -16.11 -14.04
N THR A 54 0.84 -16.58 -13.62
CA THR A 54 2.11 -16.05 -14.11
C THR A 54 2.34 -16.56 -15.53
N THR A 55 2.99 -15.76 -16.36
CA THR A 55 3.40 -16.16 -17.72
C THR A 55 4.66 -17.04 -17.72
N GLU A 56 5.35 -17.08 -16.58
CA GLU A 56 6.52 -17.88 -16.32
C GLU A 56 6.21 -18.88 -15.21
N ASP A 57 6.96 -19.99 -15.17
CA ASP A 57 6.85 -20.96 -14.08
C ASP A 57 7.65 -20.43 -12.88
N VAL A 58 6.95 -19.75 -11.97
CA VAL A 58 7.53 -19.13 -10.78
C VAL A 58 6.82 -19.59 -9.52
N ARG A 59 7.60 -19.80 -8.46
CA ARG A 59 7.11 -20.11 -7.12
C ARG A 59 7.22 -18.90 -6.23
N PHE A 60 6.14 -18.61 -5.50
CA PHE A 60 6.14 -17.60 -4.46
C PHE A 60 6.20 -18.26 -3.07
N GLU A 61 7.41 -18.48 -2.57
CA GLU A 61 7.64 -19.22 -1.32
C GLU A 61 6.88 -18.69 -0.08
N PRO A 62 6.70 -17.36 0.12
CA PRO A 62 5.94 -16.88 1.27
C PRO A 62 4.46 -17.29 1.26
N CYS A 63 3.90 -17.56 0.08
CA CYS A 63 2.55 -18.11 -0.08
C CYS A 63 2.45 -18.94 -1.37
N PRO A 64 2.78 -20.25 -1.30
CA PRO A 64 2.80 -21.09 -2.51
C PRO A 64 1.45 -21.17 -3.22
N GLY A 65 0.35 -20.98 -2.49
CA GLY A 65 -1.01 -20.92 -3.04
C GLY A 65 -1.21 -19.81 -4.08
N LEU A 66 -0.42 -18.72 -4.01
CA LEU A 66 -0.53 -17.61 -4.95
C LEU A 66 -0.21 -18.00 -6.40
N THR A 67 0.72 -18.95 -6.60
CA THR A 67 1.14 -19.42 -7.94
C THR A 67 0.85 -20.90 -8.17
N ALA A 68 0.04 -21.52 -7.31
CA ALA A 68 -0.28 -22.95 -7.38
C ALA A 68 -1.04 -23.38 -8.64
N ALA A 69 -1.74 -22.44 -9.30
CA ALA A 69 -2.41 -22.67 -10.58
C ALA A 69 -1.42 -22.87 -11.76
N GLY A 70 -0.12 -22.67 -11.52
CA GLY A 70 0.91 -22.80 -12.54
C GLY A 70 0.92 -21.66 -13.55
N ARG A 71 1.49 -21.93 -14.72
CA ARG A 71 1.65 -20.96 -15.80
C ARG A 71 0.36 -20.80 -16.62
N GLY A 72 -0.04 -19.56 -16.88
CA GLY A 72 -1.11 -19.21 -17.82
C GLY A 72 -0.64 -19.20 -19.27
N VAL A 73 -1.55 -19.49 -20.21
CA VAL A 73 -1.31 -19.50 -21.67
C VAL A 73 -1.88 -18.28 -22.36
#